data_AF-A0A833SVM2-F1
#
_entry.id   AF-A0A833SVM2-F1
#
_cell.length_a   1.000
_cell.length_b   1.000
_cell.length_c   1.000
_cell.angle_alpha   90.00
_cell.angle_beta   90.00
_cell.angle_gamma   90.00
#
_symmetry.space_group_name_H-M   'P 1'
#
loop_
_entity.id
_entity.type
_entity.pdbx_description
1 polymer ?
#
loop_
_entity_poly.entity_id
_entity_poly.type
_entity_poly.pdbx_seq_one_letter_code
_entity_poly.pdbx_strand_id
1 'polypeptide(L)'
;MYEQERKPIPDHAFDFLIKYLKYASEAMNGYTGSKPNQFNTPVLIMLCRLFVDLKLEVEESVDGNETIVEAKKNDFNLGKVQAIVGCEAVADREGLNVVYGIVTDFMTWFLYRCSENSILQDSRALGSKSEELDTGSMRDVCEMIYGALSDHKVECKERTALL
;
A
#
# COMPACT_ATOMS: atom_id res chain seq x y z
N MET A 1 -18.01 9.02 -1.52
CA MET A 1 -16.88 8.41 -0.78
C MET A 1 -16.35 7.31 -1.68
N TYR A 2 -15.05 7.30 -1.97
CA TYR A 2 -14.44 6.25 -2.78
C TYR A 2 -14.12 5.05 -1.88
N GLU A 3 -14.36 3.86 -2.38
CA GLU A 3 -14.03 2.61 -1.73
C GLU A 3 -13.40 1.71 -2.79
N GLN A 4 -12.14 1.33 -2.58
CA GLN A 4 -11.44 0.40 -3.45
C GLN A 4 -12.05 -0.99 -3.27
N GLU A 5 -12.28 -1.70 -4.38
CA GLU A 5 -12.76 -3.08 -4.31
C GLU A 5 -11.75 -3.94 -3.54
N ARG A 6 -12.18 -4.58 -2.45
CA ARG A 6 -11.37 -5.58 -1.73
C ARG A 6 -11.37 -6.86 -2.56
N LYS A 7 -10.19 -7.35 -2.93
CA LYS A 7 -10.04 -8.62 -3.62
C LYS A 7 -9.41 -9.66 -2.71
N PRO A 8 -9.95 -10.88 -2.65
CA PRO A 8 -9.47 -11.90 -1.73
C PRO A 8 -8.03 -12.28 -2.05
N ILE A 9 -7.21 -12.42 -1.00
CA ILE A 9 -5.85 -12.95 -1.09
C ILE A 9 -5.80 -14.41 -0.60
N PRO A 10 -4.84 -15.23 -1.09
CA PRO A 10 -4.73 -16.62 -0.66
C PRO A 10 -4.47 -16.77 0.85
N ASP A 11 -5.23 -17.63 1.51
CA ASP A 11 -5.16 -17.81 2.97
C ASP A 11 -3.76 -18.16 3.46
N HIS A 12 -3.05 -19.04 2.76
CA HIS A 12 -1.70 -19.44 3.14
C HIS A 12 -0.69 -18.26 3.14
N ALA A 13 -0.86 -17.30 2.23
CA ALA A 13 -0.02 -16.12 2.15
C ALA A 13 -0.36 -15.13 3.28
N PHE A 14 -1.64 -14.96 3.56
CA PHE A 14 -2.11 -14.14 4.67
C PHE A 14 -1.68 -14.71 6.04
N ASP A 15 -1.86 -16.02 6.25
CA ASP A 15 -1.45 -16.71 7.46
C ASP A 15 0.06 -16.60 7.71
N PHE A 16 0.86 -16.66 6.64
CA PHE A 16 2.29 -16.43 6.72
C PHE A 16 2.61 -15.00 7.15
N LEU A 17 1.94 -13.99 6.56
CA LEU A 17 2.12 -12.59 6.95
C LEU A 17 1.80 -12.38 8.43
N ILE A 18 0.66 -12.88 8.92
CA ILE A 18 0.27 -12.72 10.33
C ILE A 18 1.29 -13.37 11.27
N LYS A 19 1.79 -14.57 10.94
CA LYS A 19 2.85 -15.23 11.72
C LYS A 19 4.13 -14.41 11.74
N TYR A 20 4.53 -13.84 10.61
CA TYR A 20 5.71 -12.99 10.51
C TYR A 20 5.55 -11.70 11.33
N LEU A 21 4.41 -11.01 11.19
CA LEU A 21 4.14 -9.76 11.93
C LEU A 21 4.14 -10.01 13.43
N LYS A 22 3.55 -11.12 13.89
CA LYS A 22 3.60 -11.52 15.29
C LYS A 22 5.03 -11.76 15.77
N TYR A 23 5.79 -12.57 15.04
CA TYR A 23 7.20 -12.84 15.35
C TYR A 23 8.04 -11.54 15.44
N ALA A 24 7.86 -10.64 14.47
CA ALA A 24 8.56 -9.35 14.47
C ALA A 24 8.13 -8.47 15.65
N SER A 25 6.85 -8.45 16.00
CA SER A 25 6.33 -7.65 17.13
C SER A 25 6.88 -8.10 18.47
N GLU A 26 6.99 -9.41 18.70
CA GLU A 26 7.58 -9.99 19.91
C GLU A 26 9.05 -9.58 20.05
N ALA A 27 9.78 -9.50 18.94
CA ALA A 27 11.18 -9.06 18.93
C ALA A 27 11.35 -7.53 19.12
N MET A 28 10.31 -6.74 18.82
CA MET A 28 10.40 -5.27 18.74
C MET A 28 9.57 -4.53 19.80
N ASN A 29 9.07 -5.25 20.82
CA ASN A 29 8.21 -4.74 21.89
C ASN A 29 6.86 -4.16 21.38
N GLY A 30 6.23 -4.85 20.45
CA GLY A 30 4.89 -4.53 19.94
C GLY A 30 4.87 -3.65 18.69
N TYR A 31 3.66 -3.37 18.20
CA TYR A 31 3.41 -2.67 16.93
C TYR A 31 3.48 -1.15 17.01
N THR A 32 3.37 -0.59 18.22
CA THR A 32 3.30 0.86 18.49
C THR A 32 4.63 1.44 18.98
N GLY A 33 5.73 0.66 18.91
CA GLY A 33 7.06 1.08 19.30
C GLY A 33 7.67 2.16 18.40
N SER A 34 8.94 2.52 18.64
CA SER A 34 9.60 3.68 18.02
C SER A 34 9.89 3.58 16.51
N LYS A 35 9.66 2.40 15.90
CA LYS A 35 9.95 2.07 14.48
C LYS A 35 8.80 1.29 13.78
N PRO A 36 7.58 1.82 13.69
CA PRO A 36 6.43 1.10 13.12
C PRO A 36 6.60 0.79 11.61
N ASN A 37 7.41 1.56 10.88
CA ASN A 37 7.66 1.38 9.44
C ASN A 37 8.22 0.00 9.07
N GLN A 38 8.85 -0.71 10.03
CA GLN A 38 9.40 -2.05 9.81
C GLN A 38 8.34 -3.10 9.51
N PHE A 39 7.07 -2.83 9.85
CA PHE A 39 5.96 -3.72 9.56
C PHE A 39 5.26 -3.43 8.23
N ASN A 40 5.53 -2.30 7.58
CA ASN A 40 4.92 -1.96 6.27
C ASN A 40 5.55 -2.78 5.14
N THR A 41 6.88 -2.85 5.12
CA THR A 41 7.67 -3.59 4.13
C THR A 41 7.25 -5.06 3.98
N PRO A 42 7.10 -5.87 5.04
CA PRO A 42 6.68 -7.26 4.89
C PRO A 42 5.25 -7.42 4.33
N VAL A 43 4.33 -6.49 4.64
CA VAL A 43 2.97 -6.48 4.05
C VAL A 43 3.07 -6.28 2.54
N LEU A 44 3.80 -5.24 2.12
CA LEU A 44 3.95 -4.89 0.69
C LEU A 44 4.69 -5.99 -0.08
N ILE A 45 5.79 -6.52 0.46
CA ILE A 45 6.53 -7.63 -0.15
C ILE A 45 5.61 -8.84 -0.37
N MET A 46 4.83 -9.23 0.64
CA MET A 46 3.92 -10.37 0.53
C MET A 46 2.90 -10.15 -0.60
N LEU A 47 2.28 -8.98 -0.65
CA LEU A 47 1.29 -8.65 -1.67
C LEU A 47 1.90 -8.60 -3.07
N CYS A 48 3.07 -7.98 -3.23
CA CYS A 48 3.77 -7.92 -4.52
C CYS A 48 4.15 -9.32 -5.02
N ARG A 49 4.52 -10.25 -4.13
CA ARG A 49 4.82 -11.65 -4.50
C ARG A 49 3.62 -12.43 -5.05
N LEU A 50 2.40 -11.97 -4.82
CA LEU A 50 1.21 -12.58 -5.43
C LEU A 50 1.11 -12.30 -6.95
N PHE A 51 1.95 -11.41 -7.47
CA PHE A 51 2.02 -11.08 -8.89
C PHE A 51 3.34 -11.58 -9.50
N VAL A 52 3.27 -12.21 -10.67
CA VAL A 52 4.46 -12.74 -11.38
C VAL A 52 5.34 -11.62 -11.95
N ASP A 53 4.74 -10.45 -12.26
CA ASP A 53 5.38 -9.38 -13.03
C ASP A 53 5.44 -8.03 -12.30
N LEU A 54 5.30 -8.03 -10.97
CA LEU A 54 5.31 -6.79 -10.19
C LEU A 54 6.67 -6.61 -9.52
N LYS A 55 7.35 -5.49 -9.85
CA LYS A 55 8.56 -5.07 -9.16
C LYS A 55 8.18 -4.12 -8.03
N LEU A 56 8.63 -4.43 -6.83
CA LEU A 56 8.50 -3.54 -5.68
C LEU A 56 9.80 -2.72 -5.58
N GLU A 57 9.67 -1.41 -5.73
CA GLU A 57 10.74 -0.44 -5.46
C GLU A 57 10.40 0.24 -4.12
N VAL A 58 11.31 0.15 -3.14
CA VAL A 58 11.16 0.76 -1.81
C VAL A 58 12.32 1.72 -1.64
N GLU A 59 12.07 3.02 -1.78
CA GLU A 59 13.07 4.06 -1.53
C GLU A 59 12.87 4.70 -0.15
N GLU A 60 13.97 4.93 0.58
CA GLU A 60 13.98 5.60 1.88
C GLU A 60 14.11 7.14 1.78
N SER A 61 14.28 7.72 0.59
CA SER A 61 14.57 9.16 0.40
C SER A 61 14.13 9.67 -0.97
N VAL A 62 13.27 10.69 -1.00
CA VAL A 62 12.87 11.41 -2.23
C VAL A 62 13.99 12.38 -2.61
N ASP A 63 15.01 11.89 -3.31
CA ASP A 63 15.90 12.71 -4.14
C ASP A 63 15.51 12.51 -5.60
N GLY A 64 14.28 12.97 -5.91
CA GLY A 64 13.80 13.24 -7.26
C GLY A 64 14.12 12.19 -8.32
N ASN A 65 13.61 10.96 -8.19
CA ASN A 65 13.19 10.04 -9.25
C ASN A 65 12.88 8.69 -8.60
N GLU A 66 11.61 8.20 -8.64
CA GLU A 66 11.14 6.78 -8.52
C GLU A 66 9.77 6.62 -7.81
N THR A 67 9.10 5.47 -8.07
CA THR A 67 7.64 5.24 -7.97
C THR A 67 7.12 4.80 -6.59
N ILE A 68 5.84 5.12 -6.32
CA ILE A 68 5.15 5.23 -5.02
C ILE A 68 4.75 3.89 -4.38
N VAL A 69 5.49 3.49 -3.35
CA VAL A 69 4.88 3.15 -2.06
C VAL A 69 5.64 3.91 -0.97
N GLU A 70 5.00 4.92 -0.35
CA GLU A 70 5.67 5.80 0.59
C GLU A 70 5.13 5.63 2.02
N ALA A 71 5.83 4.81 2.81
CA ALA A 71 5.57 4.68 4.24
C ALA A 71 6.28 5.79 5.03
N LYS A 72 5.58 6.90 5.35
CA LYS A 72 6.16 8.00 6.14
C LYS A 72 5.63 8.11 7.56
N LYS A 73 6.55 8.54 8.44
CA LYS A 73 6.37 8.73 9.87
C LYS A 73 5.88 10.17 10.15
N ASN A 74 4.75 10.27 10.86
CA ASN A 74 4.33 11.40 11.69
C ASN A 74 3.81 12.69 11.03
N ASP A 75 3.76 12.81 9.70
CA ASP A 75 2.97 13.86 9.05
C ASP A 75 2.24 13.29 7.83
N PHE A 76 1.02 12.80 8.07
CA PHE A 76 0.15 12.27 7.03
C PHE A 76 -0.19 13.30 5.95
N ASN A 77 -0.16 14.61 6.26
CA ASN A 77 -0.42 15.64 5.26
C ASN A 77 0.79 15.79 4.33
N LEU A 78 2.00 15.81 4.88
CA LEU A 78 3.21 15.80 4.06
C LEU A 78 3.32 14.51 3.23
N GLY A 79 3.06 13.35 3.85
CA GLY A 79 3.05 12.06 3.16
C GLY A 79 2.00 12.01 2.04
N LYS A 80 0.81 12.59 2.26
CA LYS A 80 -0.22 12.73 1.22
C LYS A 80 0.27 13.59 0.04
N VAL A 81 0.84 14.77 0.31
CA VAL A 81 1.33 15.66 -0.75
C VAL A 81 2.40 14.96 -1.58
N GLN A 82 3.36 14.30 -0.92
CA GLN A 82 4.44 13.59 -1.59
C GLN A 82 3.95 12.39 -2.38
N ALA A 83 3.04 11.58 -1.82
CA ALA A 83 2.44 10.46 -2.55
C ALA A 83 1.69 10.93 -3.81
N ILE A 84 0.93 12.02 -3.73
CA ILE A 84 0.19 12.57 -4.88
C ILE A 84 1.16 13.11 -5.95
N VAL A 85 2.15 13.90 -5.56
CA VAL A 85 3.16 14.45 -6.50
C VAL A 85 3.98 13.32 -7.13
N GLY A 86 4.33 12.30 -6.35
CA GLY A 86 4.94 11.07 -6.85
C GLY A 86 4.07 10.39 -7.89
N CYS A 87 2.77 10.22 -7.61
CA CYS A 87 1.81 9.62 -8.55
C CYS A 87 1.78 10.37 -9.88
N GLU A 88 1.76 11.70 -9.87
CA GLU A 88 1.79 12.53 -11.08
C GLU A 88 3.09 12.32 -11.86
N ALA A 89 4.25 12.41 -11.19
CA ALA A 89 5.54 12.22 -11.84
C ALA A 89 5.69 10.83 -12.50
N VAL A 90 5.18 9.79 -11.85
CA VAL A 90 5.18 8.43 -12.39
C VAL A 90 4.21 8.28 -13.55
N ALA A 91 3.00 8.85 -13.43
CA ALA A 91 2.01 8.82 -14.49
C ALA A 91 2.57 9.44 -15.79
N ASP A 92 3.21 10.61 -15.68
CA ASP A 92 3.82 11.30 -16.82
C ASP A 92 4.99 10.51 -17.42
N ARG A 93 5.86 9.95 -16.58
CA ARG A 93 7.05 9.20 -17.02
C ARG A 93 6.70 7.90 -17.73
N GLU A 94 5.76 7.14 -17.17
CA GLU A 94 5.38 5.80 -17.64
C GLU A 94 4.16 5.83 -18.60
N GLY A 95 3.57 7.01 -18.84
CA GLY A 95 2.38 7.16 -19.67
C GLY A 95 1.12 6.51 -19.08
N LEU A 96 1.03 6.42 -17.76
CA LEU A 96 -0.06 5.74 -17.03
C LEU A 96 -1.23 6.70 -16.81
N ASN A 97 -2.47 6.19 -16.97
CA ASN A 97 -3.68 6.97 -16.71
C ASN A 97 -4.04 7.02 -15.23
N VAL A 98 -3.64 5.99 -14.48
CA VAL A 98 -3.96 5.81 -13.07
C VAL A 98 -2.73 5.29 -12.35
N VAL A 99 -2.40 5.91 -11.23
CA VAL A 99 -1.32 5.50 -10.34
C VAL A 99 -1.89 5.44 -8.92
N TYR A 100 -1.52 4.40 -8.18
CA TYR A 100 -1.92 4.25 -6.79
C TYR A 100 -0.79 4.67 -5.86
N GLY A 101 -1.12 5.42 -4.81
CA GLY A 101 -0.20 5.82 -3.75
C GLY A 101 -0.66 5.30 -2.40
N ILE A 102 0.28 4.88 -1.55
CA ILE A 102 -0.03 4.43 -0.18
C ILE A 102 0.70 5.35 0.80
N VAL A 103 -0.03 5.81 1.82
CA VAL A 103 0.52 6.54 2.97
C VAL A 103 0.11 5.81 4.24
N THR A 104 1.09 5.41 5.06
CA THR A 104 0.80 4.63 6.27
C THR A 104 1.84 4.81 7.38
N ASP A 105 1.36 4.75 8.62
CA ASP A 105 2.16 4.61 9.85
C ASP A 105 2.09 3.19 10.44
N PHE A 106 1.75 2.20 9.60
CA PHE A 106 1.34 0.83 9.93
C PHE A 106 -0.05 0.71 10.56
N MET A 107 -0.44 1.56 11.50
CA MET A 107 -1.76 1.44 12.14
C MET A 107 -2.89 2.02 11.30
N THR A 108 -2.59 3.03 10.50
CA THR A 108 -3.52 3.67 9.56
C THR A 108 -2.94 3.57 8.15
N TRP A 109 -3.78 3.20 7.20
CA TRP A 109 -3.43 3.04 5.78
C TRP A 109 -4.35 3.89 4.94
N PHE A 110 -3.79 4.82 4.18
CA PHE A 110 -4.47 5.56 3.14
C PHE A 110 -4.03 5.05 1.79
N LEU A 111 -5.00 4.72 0.95
CA LEU A 111 -4.79 4.37 -0.44
C LEU A 111 -5.36 5.51 -1.30
N TYR A 112 -4.50 6.10 -2.11
CA TYR A 112 -4.84 7.10 -3.10
C TYR A 112 -4.91 6.46 -4.48
N ARG A 113 -5.99 6.73 -5.22
CA ARG A 113 -6.08 6.46 -6.66
C ARG A 113 -5.98 7.79 -7.37
N CYS A 114 -4.84 8.05 -7.99
CA CYS A 114 -4.56 9.27 -8.72
C CYS A 114 -4.76 9.02 -10.22
N SER A 115 -5.50 9.91 -10.86
CA SER A 115 -5.75 9.94 -12.30
C SER A 115 -5.65 11.38 -12.77
N GLU A 116 -5.56 11.61 -14.08
CA GLU A 116 -5.41 12.94 -14.69
C GLU A 116 -6.34 14.02 -14.09
N ASN A 117 -7.58 13.65 -13.79
CA ASN A 117 -8.62 14.59 -13.35
C ASN A 117 -9.16 14.33 -11.94
N SER A 118 -8.65 13.31 -11.23
CA SER A 118 -9.19 12.97 -9.90
C SER A 118 -8.19 12.29 -8.99
N ILE A 119 -8.27 12.66 -7.72
CA ILE A 119 -7.57 12.01 -6.61
C ILE A 119 -8.64 11.46 -5.68
N LEU A 120 -8.77 10.14 -5.64
CA LEU A 120 -9.70 9.43 -4.77
C LEU A 120 -8.94 8.78 -3.61
N GLN A 121 -9.58 8.66 -2.45
CA GLN A 121 -8.96 8.11 -1.24
C GLN A 121 -9.86 7.07 -0.59
N ASP A 122 -9.28 5.92 -0.27
CA ASP A 122 -9.82 4.92 0.66
C ASP A 122 -8.89 4.85 1.90
N SER A 123 -9.43 4.44 3.03
CA SER A 123 -8.66 4.33 4.27
C SER A 123 -9.11 3.19 5.17
N ARG A 124 -8.14 2.62 5.88
CA ARG A 124 -8.36 1.64 6.93
C ARG A 124 -7.44 1.86 8.12
N ALA A 125 -8.01 1.69 9.31
CA ALA A 125 -7.28 1.65 10.56
C ALA A 125 -7.28 0.21 11.08
N LEU A 126 -6.11 -0.25 11.52
CA LEU A 126 -5.94 -1.54 12.16
C LEU A 126 -6.45 -1.47 13.59
N GLY A 127 -7.20 -2.51 13.98
CA GLY A 127 -7.52 -2.71 15.38
C GLY A 127 -6.30 -3.23 16.15
N SER A 128 -6.13 -2.75 17.38
CA SER A 128 -5.26 -3.39 18.37
C SER A 128 -6.09 -3.74 19.59
N LYS A 129 -6.30 -5.02 19.88
CA LYS A 129 -6.86 -5.47 21.16
C LYS A 129 -5.74 -6.11 21.95
N SER A 130 -5.47 -5.59 23.16
CA SER A 130 -4.56 -6.23 24.12
C SER A 130 -3.18 -6.56 23.53
N GLU A 131 -2.53 -5.61 22.85
CA GLU A 131 -1.23 -5.76 22.18
C GLU A 131 -1.19 -6.71 20.98
N GLU A 132 -2.30 -7.39 20.66
CA GLU A 132 -2.43 -8.21 19.46
C GLU A 132 -3.04 -7.40 18.30
N LEU A 133 -2.46 -7.61 17.12
CA LEU A 133 -2.95 -7.07 15.86
C LEU A 133 -4.28 -7.76 15.49
N ASP A 134 -5.31 -6.97 15.20
CA ASP A 134 -6.57 -7.50 14.71
C ASP A 134 -6.40 -8.04 13.27
N THR A 135 -6.49 -9.35 13.12
CA THR A 135 -6.27 -10.03 11.84
C THR A 135 -7.34 -9.70 10.81
N GLY A 136 -8.57 -9.36 11.24
CA GLY A 136 -9.66 -8.98 10.35
C GLY A 136 -9.35 -7.67 9.61
N SER A 137 -8.98 -6.63 10.34
CA SER A 137 -8.58 -5.34 9.77
C SER A 137 -7.30 -5.43 8.95
N MET A 138 -6.33 -6.26 9.34
CA MET A 138 -5.13 -6.50 8.52
C MET A 138 -5.48 -7.21 7.21
N ARG A 139 -6.41 -8.17 7.22
CA ARG A 139 -6.92 -8.79 5.99
C ARG A 139 -7.57 -7.75 5.09
N ASP A 140 -8.43 -6.89 5.64
CA ASP A 140 -9.09 -5.86 4.86
C ASP A 140 -8.09 -4.88 4.20
N VAL A 141 -7.03 -4.46 4.92
CA VAL A 141 -5.91 -3.68 4.35
C VAL A 141 -5.24 -4.42 3.20
N CYS A 142 -4.92 -5.70 3.40
CA CYS A 142 -4.28 -6.51 2.37
C CYS A 142 -5.15 -6.66 1.12
N GLU A 143 -6.44 -6.92 1.28
CA GLU A 143 -7.39 -7.10 0.20
C GLU A 143 -7.71 -5.77 -0.52
N MET A 144 -7.68 -4.64 0.19
CA MET A 144 -7.77 -3.29 -0.37
C MET A 144 -6.59 -3.00 -1.30
N ILE A 145 -5.35 -3.22 -0.83
CA ILE A 145 -4.14 -3.00 -1.62
C ILE A 145 -4.07 -3.99 -2.80
N TYR A 146 -4.36 -5.27 -2.55
CA TYR A 146 -4.37 -6.29 -3.59
C TYR A 146 -5.40 -5.99 -4.69
N GLY A 147 -6.57 -5.47 -4.30
CA GLY A 147 -7.58 -4.97 -5.22
C GLY A 147 -7.03 -3.92 -6.17
N ALA A 148 -6.45 -2.85 -5.62
CA ALA A 148 -5.84 -1.78 -6.39
C ALA A 148 -4.76 -2.28 -7.37
N LEU A 149 -3.84 -3.13 -6.89
CA LEU A 149 -2.77 -3.70 -7.72
C LEU A 149 -3.31 -4.60 -8.84
N SER A 150 -4.41 -5.31 -8.57
CA SER A 150 -5.07 -6.17 -9.56
C SER A 150 -5.80 -5.36 -10.64
N ASP A 151 -6.47 -4.28 -10.24
CA ASP A 151 -7.21 -3.37 -11.15
C ASP A 151 -6.27 -2.57 -12.04
N HIS A 152 -5.13 -2.12 -11.50
CA HIS A 152 -4.12 -1.38 -12.25
C HIS A 152 -3.69 -2.12 -13.53
N LYS A 153 -3.57 -3.47 -13.48
CA LYS A 153 -3.24 -4.28 -14.67
C LYS A 153 -4.31 -4.24 -15.76
N VAL A 154 -5.57 -4.00 -15.40
CA VAL A 154 -6.70 -3.91 -16.34
C VAL A 154 -6.78 -2.49 -16.89
N GLU A 155 -6.77 -1.48 -16.01
CA GLU A 155 -6.88 -0.07 -16.38
C GLU A 155 -5.72 0.40 -17.29
N CYS A 156 -4.51 -0.17 -17.14
CA CYS A 156 -3.39 0.12 -18.04
C CYS A 156 -3.54 -0.51 -19.43
N LYS A 157 -4.27 -1.63 -19.59
CA LYS A 157 -4.41 -2.35 -20.86
C LYS A 157 -5.46 -1.76 -21.79
N GLU A 158 -6.47 -1.07 -21.26
CA GLU A 158 -7.57 -0.50 -22.06
C GLU A 158 -7.11 0.58 -23.06
N ARG A 159 -5.92 1.17 -22.87
CA ARG A 159 -5.34 2.16 -23.79
C ARG A 159 -4.70 1.55 -25.04
N THR A 160 -4.26 0.29 -24.99
CA THR A 160 -3.58 -0.36 -26.15
C THR A 160 -4.58 -0.78 -27.24
N ALA A 161 -5.88 -0.84 -26.93
CA ALA A 161 -6.92 -1.23 -27.88
C ALA A 161 -7.57 -0.04 -28.62
N LEU A 162 -7.16 1.19 -28.32
CA LEU A 162 -7.71 2.44 -28.89
C LEU A 162 -6.73 3.19 -29.82
N LEU A 163 -5.63 2.55 -30.20
CA LEU A 163 -4.69 3.00 -31.25
C LEU A 163 -4.69 1.98 -32.40
#